data_AF-A0A7W1KLR9-F1
#
_entry.id   AF-A0A7W1KLR9-F1
#
_cell.length_a   1.000
_cell.length_b   1.000
_cell.length_c   1.000
_cell.angle_alpha   90.00
_cell.angle_beta   90.00
_cell.angle_gamma   90.00
#
_symmetry.space_group_name_H-M   'P 1'
#
loop_
_entity.id
_entity.type
_entity.pdbx_description
1 polymer ?
#
loop_
_entity_poly.entity_id
_entity_poly.type
_entity_poly.pdbx_seq_one_letter_code
_entity_poly.pdbx_strand_id
1 'polypeptide(L)'
;MFARRETLVQALNDLETGGLPNAETIIVGRRWWESLSTSEQTTFRTRAERVGVTLNVDDQLSPHYVEVRGGPSDQPLSGEHPI
;
A
#
# COMPACT_ATOMS: atom_id res chain seq x y z
N MET A 1 2.91 -11.58 -3.32
CA MET A 1 2.22 -11.01 -4.50
C MET A 1 2.22 -9.50 -4.35
N PHE A 2 2.45 -8.74 -5.43
CA PHE A 2 2.45 -7.27 -5.39
C PHE A 2 1.37 -6.75 -6.33
N ALA A 3 0.47 -5.90 -5.82
CA ALA A 3 -0.55 -5.24 -6.61
C ALA A 3 -0.33 -3.73 -6.56
N ARG A 4 -0.19 -3.10 -7.73
CA ARG A 4 -0.20 -1.64 -7.85
C ARG A 4 -1.63 -1.15 -8.05
N ARG A 5 -2.04 -0.12 -7.32
CA ARG A 5 -3.32 0.55 -7.54
C ARG A 5 -3.08 2.03 -7.73
N GLU A 6 -3.97 2.69 -8.47
CA GLU A 6 -3.85 4.13 -8.76
C GLU A 6 -4.16 4.97 -7.52
N THR A 7 -5.02 4.48 -6.62
CA THR A 7 -5.43 5.20 -5.41
C THR A 7 -5.48 4.32 -4.17
N LEU A 8 -5.20 4.91 -3.00
CA LEU A 8 -5.34 4.25 -1.69
C LEU A 8 -6.80 3.81 -1.44
N VAL A 9 -7.75 4.61 -1.90
CA VAL A 9 -9.19 4.31 -1.77
C VAL A 9 -9.54 3.03 -2.51
N GLN A 10 -9.06 2.84 -3.74
CA GLN A 10 -9.28 1.59 -4.48
C GLN A 10 -8.60 0.41 -3.79
N ALA A 11 -7.36 0.56 -3.30
CA ALA A 11 -6.65 -0.51 -2.60
C ALA A 11 -7.39 -0.97 -1.33
N LEU A 12 -7.88 -0.03 -0.53
CA LEU A 12 -8.66 -0.32 0.67
C LEU A 12 -10.01 -0.95 0.33
N ASN A 13 -10.71 -0.43 -0.67
CA ASN A 13 -11.99 -1.00 -1.10
C ASN A 13 -11.83 -2.45 -1.59
N ASP A 14 -10.76 -2.74 -2.32
CA ASP A 14 -10.47 -4.10 -2.81
C ASP A 14 -10.15 -5.07 -1.64
N LEU A 15 -9.45 -4.59 -0.61
CA LEU A 15 -9.26 -5.34 0.65
C LEU A 15 -10.56 -5.59 1.40
N GLU A 16 -11.39 -4.55 1.55
CA GLU A 16 -12.68 -4.62 2.23
C GLU A 16 -13.65 -5.58 1.52
N THR A 17 -13.53 -5.71 0.19
CA THR A 17 -14.33 -6.62 -0.64
C THR A 17 -13.69 -8.00 -0.85
N GLY A 18 -12.48 -8.22 -0.33
CA GLY A 18 -11.76 -9.49 -0.43
C GLY A 18 -11.10 -9.77 -1.79
N GLY A 19 -10.93 -8.76 -2.64
CA GLY A 19 -10.27 -8.87 -3.94
C GLY A 19 -8.73 -8.96 -3.89
N LEU A 20 -8.12 -8.58 -2.76
CA LEU A 20 -6.69 -8.78 -2.46
C LEU A 20 -6.51 -9.78 -1.31
N PRO A 21 -6.79 -11.08 -1.52
CA PRO A 21 -6.48 -12.08 -0.51
C PRO A 21 -4.97 -12.10 -0.28
N ASN A 22 -4.56 -12.15 0.99
CA ASN A 22 -3.16 -12.17 1.46
C ASN A 22 -2.41 -10.84 1.45
N ALA A 23 -3.05 -9.70 1.18
CA ALA A 23 -2.40 -8.41 1.36
C ALA A 23 -2.15 -8.13 2.86
N GLU A 24 -0.91 -7.78 3.21
CA GLU A 24 -0.46 -7.56 4.59
C GLU A 24 0.00 -6.12 4.81
N THR A 25 0.49 -5.45 3.76
CA THR A 25 1.02 -4.09 3.86
C THR A 25 0.61 -3.26 2.66
N ILE A 26 0.17 -2.03 2.89
CA ILE A 26 -0.01 -1.01 1.85
C ILE A 26 1.09 0.03 2.03
N ILE A 27 1.77 0.37 0.94
CA ILE A 27 2.78 1.43 0.88
C ILE A 27 2.22 2.59 0.08
N VAL A 28 2.31 3.79 0.63
CA VAL A 28 1.92 5.05 -0.03
C VAL A 28 3.09 6.04 -0.05
N GLY A 29 3.08 6.95 -1.02
CA GLY A 29 4.10 7.98 -1.14
C GLY A 29 4.05 8.99 0.00
N ARG A 30 5.20 9.30 0.62
CA ARG A 30 5.31 10.27 1.73
C ARG A 30 4.73 11.62 1.36
N ARG A 31 5.12 12.16 0.20
CA ARG A 31 4.68 13.50 -0.23
C ARG A 31 3.16 13.60 -0.39
N TRP A 32 2.53 12.52 -0.84
CA TRP A 32 1.07 12.45 -0.91
C TRP A 32 0.46 12.32 0.48
N TRP A 33 0.99 11.43 1.31
CA TRP A 33 0.51 11.22 2.68
C TRP A 33 0.56 12.48 3.54
N GLU A 34 1.66 13.26 3.45
CA GLU A 34 1.82 14.52 4.15
C GLU A 34 0.96 15.66 3.58
N SER A 35 0.51 15.54 2.33
CA SER A 35 -0.45 16.48 1.75
C SER A 35 -1.88 16.25 2.27
N LEU A 36 -2.16 15.11 2.91
CA LEU A 36 -3.47 14.81 3.50
C LEU A 36 -3.63 15.46 4.87
N SER A 37 -4.86 15.84 5.18
CA SER A 37 -5.20 16.33 6.52
C SER A 37 -5.06 15.23 7.57
N THR A 38 -4.80 15.60 8.83
CA THR A 38 -4.70 14.63 9.95
C THR A 38 -5.93 13.73 10.07
N SER A 39 -7.13 14.26 9.80
CA SER A 39 -8.38 13.49 9.77
C SER A 39 -8.42 12.44 8.67
N GLU A 40 -7.91 12.75 7.48
CA GLU A 40 -7.82 11.82 6.35
C GLU A 40 -6.80 10.72 6.65
N GLN A 41 -5.61 11.09 7.12
CA GLN A 41 -4.58 10.14 7.54
C GLN A 41 -5.11 9.15 8.59
N THR A 42 -5.86 9.66 9.58
CA THR A 42 -6.50 8.84 10.62
C THR A 42 -7.54 7.89 10.02
N THR A 43 -8.38 8.40 9.12
CA THR A 43 -9.41 7.59 8.44
C THR A 43 -8.79 6.43 7.66
N PHE A 44 -7.73 6.69 6.91
CA PHE A 44 -7.03 5.65 6.15
C PHE A 44 -6.34 4.63 7.05
N ARG A 45 -5.72 5.08 8.14
CA ARG A 45 -5.08 4.19 9.12
C ARG A 45 -6.12 3.26 9.78
N THR A 46 -7.23 3.82 10.25
CA THR A 46 -8.32 3.02 10.85
C THR A 46 -8.91 2.01 9.87
N ARG A 47 -9.04 2.36 8.58
CA ARG A 47 -9.50 1.40 7.56
C ARG A 47 -8.49 0.27 7.35
N ALA A 48 -7.21 0.59 7.24
CA ALA A 48 -6.14 -0.40 7.10
C ALA A 48 -6.13 -1.38 8.30
N GLU A 49 -6.24 -0.85 9.53
CA GLU A 49 -6.33 -1.66 10.74
C GLU A 49 -7.56 -2.59 10.76
N ARG A 50 -8.71 -2.11 10.27
CA ARG A 50 -9.94 -2.92 10.20
C ARG A 50 -9.82 -4.15 9.31
N VAL A 51 -9.08 -4.04 8.21
CA VAL A 51 -8.82 -5.16 7.29
C VAL A 51 -7.54 -5.93 7.64
N GLY A 52 -6.88 -5.57 8.75
CA GLY A 52 -5.69 -6.27 9.23
C GLY A 52 -4.42 -6.00 8.43
N VAL A 53 -4.34 -4.88 7.70
CA VAL A 53 -3.14 -4.52 6.93
C VAL A 53 -2.39 -3.36 7.56
N THR A 54 -1.07 -3.41 7.44
CA THR A 54 -0.19 -2.32 7.89
C THR A 54 -0.09 -1.24 6.83
N LEU A 55 -0.29 0.03 7.20
CA LEU A 55 -0.07 1.16 6.30
C LEU A 55 1.33 1.74 6.51
N ASN A 56 2.18 1.60 5.50
CA ASN A 56 3.53 2.13 5.46
C ASN A 56 3.64 3.33 4.53
N VAL A 57 4.54 4.24 4.85
CA VAL A 57 4.77 5.46 4.08
C VAL A 57 6.20 5.45 3.59
N ASP A 58 6.39 5.54 2.28
CA ASP A 58 7.70 5.48 1.63
C ASP A 58 7.95 6.75 0.81
N ASP A 59 9.16 7.31 0.91
CA ASP A 59 9.55 8.54 0.22
C ASP A 59 9.96 8.30 -1.24
N GLN A 60 10.40 7.09 -1.56
CA GLN A 60 10.80 6.69 -2.90
C GLN A 60 9.59 6.27 -3.76
N LEU A 61 8.45 5.98 -3.14
CA LEU A 61 7.21 5.67 -3.86
C LEU A 61 6.64 6.92 -4.55
N SER A 62 6.43 6.82 -5.86
CA SER A 62 5.82 7.91 -6.61
C SER A 62 4.40 8.18 -6.10
N PRO A 63 3.97 9.45 -6.01
CA PRO A 63 2.66 9.82 -5.46
C PRO A 63 1.48 9.40 -6.36
N HIS A 64 1.75 8.81 -7.53
CA HIS A 64 0.77 8.44 -8.55
C HIS A 64 0.19 7.04 -8.35
N TYR A 65 0.79 6.21 -7.49
CA TYR A 65 0.30 4.87 -7.25
C TYR A 65 0.54 4.47 -5.79
N VAL A 66 -0.22 3.47 -5.36
CA VAL A 66 -0.06 2.79 -4.09
C VAL A 66 0.36 1.35 -4.35
N GLU A 67 1.26 0.85 -3.52
CA GLU A 67 1.70 -0.53 -3.57
C GLU A 67 1.00 -1.33 -2.49
N VAL A 68 0.42 -2.47 -2.86
CA VAL A 68 -0.10 -3.45 -1.92
C VAL A 68 0.80 -4.68 -1.96
N ARG A 69 1.43 -4.98 -0.82
CA ARG A 69 2.24 -6.18 -0.63
C ARG A 69 1.45 -7.21 0.14
N GLY A 70 1.42 -8.43 -0.38
CA GLY A 70 0.98 -9.60 0.36
C GLY A 70 2.14 -10.48 0.79
N GLY A 71 1.91 -11.22 1.88
CA GLY A 71 2.86 -12.15 2.51
C GLY A 71 3.43 -13.19 1.57
N PRO A 72 4.44 -13.95 2.02
CA PRO A 72 5.58 -14.37 1.24
C PRO A 72 5.14 -15.07 -0.05
N SER A 73 5.09 -14.30 -1.14
CA SER A 73 5.54 -14.87 -2.40
C SER A 73 7.04 -14.89 -2.27
N ASP A 74 7.57 -16.08 -2.00
CA ASP A 74 8.91 -16.48 -2.38
C ASP A 74 9.15 -16.02 -3.82
N GLN A 75 9.71 -14.84 -3.95
CA GLN A 75 10.38 -14.36 -5.14
C GLN A 75 11.35 -13.31 -4.60
N PRO A 76 12.62 -13.67 -4.37
CA PRO A 76 13.64 -12.63 -4.27
C PRO A 76 13.48 -11.77 -5.51
N LEU A 77 13.32 -10.45 -5.29
CA LEU A 77 13.61 -9.47 -6.32
C LEU A 77 15.00 -9.81 -6.82
N SER A 78 15.11 -10.42 -8.00
CA SER A 78 16.36 -10.52 -8.73
C SER A 78 16.92 -9.11 -8.76
N GLY A 79 17.90 -8.88 -7.90
CA GLY A 79 18.81 -7.76 -8.01
C GLY A 79 19.65 -8.02 -9.25
N GLU A 80 19.17 -7.57 -10.40
CA GLU A 80 19.95 -7.56 -11.63
C GLU A 80 19.76 -6.21 -12.30
N HIS A 81 20.33 -5.19 -11.65
CA HIS A 81 20.98 -4.11 -12.37
C HIS A 81 22.28 -3.82 -11.61
N PRO A 82 23.40 -4.37 -12.08
CA PRO A 82 24.41 -3.47 -12.63
C PRO A 82 25.15 -4.00 -13.87
N ILE A 83 25.43 -3.02 -14.75
CA ILE A 83 26.40 -2.90 -15.86
C ILE A 83 26.15 -3.66 -17.18
#